data_AF-A0A2C4HHG5-F1
#
_entry.id   AF-A0A2C4HHG5-F1
#
_cell.length_a   1.000
_cell.length_b   1.000
_cell.length_c   1.000
_cell.angle_alpha   90.00
_cell.angle_beta   90.00
_cell.angle_gamma   90.00
#
_symmetry.space_group_name_H-M   'P 1'
#
loop_
_entity.id
_entity.type
_entity.pdbx_description
1 polymer ?
#
loop_
_entity_poly.entity_id
_entity_poly.type
_entity_poly.pdbx_seq_one_letter_code
_entity_poly.pdbx_strand_id
1 'polypeptide(L)'
;MNSYFSKQKNCCHRLFPAFPPAVPPIIVKAKFLYISSTDGGIDDDTIEIYNIINPTNPIRVGEFGAGDLDFPNGLAIFTVFGYNYQ
;
A
#
# COMPACT_ATOMS: atom_id res chain seq x y z
N MET A 1 -37.65 -2.41 53.64
CA MET A 1 -36.71 -3.06 52.69
C MET A 1 -37.19 -2.76 51.28
N ASN A 2 -36.27 -2.35 50.43
CA ASN A 2 -36.54 -1.49 49.29
C ASN A 2 -37.14 -2.25 48.10
N SER A 3 -38.19 -1.66 47.54
CA SER A 3 -38.89 -2.05 46.32
C SER A 3 -38.11 -1.62 45.07
N TYR A 4 -37.62 -2.55 44.24
CA TYR A 4 -36.91 -2.18 43.00
C TYR A 4 -37.10 -3.16 41.85
N PHE A 5 -38.33 -3.43 41.44
CA PHE A 5 -38.60 -3.78 40.04
C PHE A 5 -39.76 -2.92 39.52
N SER A 6 -39.43 -1.63 39.34
CA SER A 6 -40.32 -0.65 38.73
C SER A 6 -40.19 -0.72 37.22
N LYS A 7 -41.29 -1.10 36.57
CA LYS A 7 -41.71 -0.79 35.19
C LYS A 7 -40.60 -0.75 34.13
N GLN A 8 -40.69 -1.67 33.16
CA GLN A 8 -40.15 -1.46 31.82
C GLN A 8 -40.76 -0.17 31.25
N LYS A 9 -40.05 0.95 31.41
CA LYS A 9 -40.41 2.22 30.77
C LYS A 9 -39.66 2.26 29.46
N ASN A 10 -40.37 2.53 28.37
CA ASN A 10 -39.84 2.83 27.03
C ASN A 10 -38.92 4.07 27.09
N CYS A 11 -37.73 3.95 27.67
CA CYS A 11 -36.66 4.89 27.45
C CYS A 11 -35.69 4.27 26.47
N CYS A 12 -35.68 4.91 25.31
CA CYS A 12 -34.46 5.16 24.58
C CYS A 12 -34.01 3.94 23.78
N HIS A 13 -34.41 3.93 22.51
CA HIS A 13 -33.88 3.07 21.46
C HIS A 13 -32.42 2.75 21.79
N ARG A 14 -32.11 1.46 21.97
CA ARG A 14 -30.73 0.98 21.99
C ARG A 14 -30.13 1.41 20.66
N LEU A 15 -29.52 2.60 20.65
CA LEU A 15 -28.60 3.00 19.62
C LEU A 15 -27.44 2.04 19.80
N PHE A 16 -27.47 0.97 19.03
CA PHE A 16 -26.30 0.13 18.85
C PHE A 16 -25.16 1.09 18.49
N PRO A 17 -24.03 1.07 19.21
CA PRO A 17 -22.86 1.84 18.78
C PRO A 17 -22.61 1.47 17.31
N ALA A 18 -22.45 2.47 16.45
CA ALA A 18 -22.18 2.26 15.04
C ALA A 18 -20.90 1.43 14.91
N PHE A 19 -21.08 0.15 14.65
CA PHE A 19 -20.03 -0.83 14.42
C PHE A 19 -20.26 -1.42 13.03
N PRO A 20 -19.24 -1.47 12.17
CA PRO A 20 -17.84 -1.25 12.51
C PRO A 20 -17.43 0.23 12.56
N PRO A 21 -16.38 0.57 13.32
CA PRO A 21 -15.73 1.88 13.23
C PRO A 21 -15.36 2.15 11.77
N ALA A 22 -15.47 3.40 11.33
CA ALA A 22 -15.02 3.81 10.01
C ALA A 22 -13.55 3.40 9.85
N VAL A 23 -13.28 2.40 9.02
CA VAL A 23 -11.92 2.00 8.67
C VAL A 23 -11.30 3.21 7.97
N PRO A 24 -10.18 3.76 8.46
CA PRO A 24 -9.52 4.87 7.79
C PRO A 24 -9.17 4.43 6.36
N PRO A 25 -9.32 5.31 5.35
CA PRO A 25 -8.97 4.96 3.99
C PRO A 25 -7.52 4.48 3.93
N ILE A 26 -7.28 3.29 3.37
CA ILE A 26 -5.93 2.81 3.10
C ILE A 26 -5.36 3.70 2.00
N ILE A 27 -4.51 4.65 2.36
CA ILE A 27 -3.78 5.47 1.40
C ILE A 27 -2.53 4.69 1.00
N VAL A 28 -2.51 4.16 -0.22
CA VAL A 28 -1.28 3.62 -0.82
C VAL A 28 -0.32 4.79 -1.04
N LYS A 29 0.60 5.00 -0.10
CA LYS A 29 1.56 6.12 -0.16
C LYS A 29 2.71 5.89 -1.14
N ALA A 30 2.92 4.66 -1.60
CA ALA A 30 4.02 4.33 -2.48
C ALA A 30 3.64 3.21 -3.45
N LYS A 31 3.91 3.43 -4.73
CA LYS A 31 3.79 2.43 -5.79
C LYS A 31 5.02 2.58 -6.68
N PHE A 32 5.81 1.51 -6.80
CA PHE A 32 7.04 1.53 -7.57
C PHE A 32 6.96 0.60 -8.77
N LEU A 33 7.65 0.98 -9.83
CA LEU A 33 7.88 0.19 -11.03
C LEU A 33 9.40 0.02 -11.19
N TYR A 34 9.82 -1.20 -11.49
CA TYR A 34 11.21 -1.54 -11.76
C TYR A 34 11.33 -1.94 -13.23
N ILE A 35 12.29 -1.35 -13.94
CA ILE A 35 12.49 -1.57 -15.37
C ILE A 35 13.93 -2.04 -15.56
N SER A 36 14.12 -3.15 -16.27
CA SER A 36 15.43 -3.57 -16.75
C SER A 36 15.72 -2.86 -18.06
N SER A 37 16.78 -2.05 -18.07
CA SER A 37 17.33 -1.44 -19.28
C SER A 37 18.31 -2.40 -19.93
N THR A 38 18.16 -2.65 -21.23
CA THR A 38 18.96 -3.64 -21.99
C THR A 38 19.35 -3.15 -23.39
N ASP A 39 19.06 -1.90 -23.74
CA ASP A 39 18.93 -1.45 -25.13
C ASP A 39 20.03 -0.50 -25.63
N GLY A 40 21.21 -0.48 -25.03
CA GLY A 40 22.33 0.33 -25.52
C GLY A 40 22.37 1.76 -24.97
N GLY A 41 21.54 2.09 -23.97
CA GLY A 41 21.22 3.45 -23.55
C GLY A 41 22.26 4.16 -22.67
N ILE A 42 21.92 5.36 -22.18
CA ILE A 42 22.79 6.10 -21.22
C ILE A 42 22.86 5.39 -19.85
N ASP A 43 21.87 4.55 -19.55
CA ASP A 43 21.77 3.75 -18.32
C ASP A 43 21.68 2.26 -18.66
N ASP A 44 22.60 1.82 -19.51
CA ASP A 44 22.62 0.46 -20.03
C ASP A 44 22.93 -0.58 -18.95
N ASP A 45 22.29 -1.73 -19.05
CA ASP A 45 22.43 -2.83 -18.09
C ASP A 45 22.18 -2.41 -16.64
N THR A 46 21.15 -1.59 -16.43
CA THR A 46 20.74 -1.16 -15.08
C THR A 46 19.29 -1.51 -14.78
N ILE A 47 18.95 -1.50 -13.50
CA ILE A 47 17.58 -1.57 -13.04
C ILE A 47 17.16 -0.17 -12.59
N GLU A 48 16.22 0.40 -13.33
CA GLU A 48 15.65 1.71 -13.04
C GLU A 48 14.43 1.60 -12.13
N ILE A 49 14.31 2.56 -11.22
CA ILE A 49 13.22 2.64 -10.24
C ILE A 49 12.39 3.89 -10.54
N TYR A 50 11.10 3.67 -10.76
CA TYR A 50 10.11 4.72 -10.98
C TYR A 50 9.05 4.74 -9.88
N ASN A 51 8.72 5.93 -9.40
CA ASN A 51 7.53 6.16 -8.61
C ASN A 51 6.33 6.37 -9.54
N ILE A 52 5.33 5.51 -9.39
CA ILE A 52 4.10 5.48 -10.20
C ILE A 52 2.85 5.72 -9.34
N ILE A 53 2.96 6.55 -8.30
CA ILE A 53 1.77 7.07 -7.58
C ILE A 53 0.77 7.68 -8.57
N ASN A 54 1.26 8.45 -9.54
CA ASN A 54 0.47 8.93 -10.68
C ASN A 54 0.86 8.13 -11.94
N PRO A 55 0.05 7.17 -12.40
CA PRO A 55 0.43 6.29 -13.52
C PRO A 55 0.54 7.02 -14.86
N THR A 56 -0.09 8.19 -15.00
CA THR A 56 0.00 9.03 -16.19
C THR A 56 1.30 9.84 -16.27
N ASN A 57 2.00 10.01 -15.15
CA ASN A 57 3.26 10.73 -15.08
C ASN A 57 4.23 10.01 -14.13
N PRO A 58 4.87 8.91 -14.58
CA PRO A 58 5.89 8.22 -13.80
C PRO A 58 7.10 9.13 -13.54
N ILE A 59 7.62 9.11 -12.32
CA ILE A 59 8.80 9.90 -11.94
C ILE A 59 9.95 8.95 -11.62
N ARG A 60 11.07 9.07 -12.33
CA ARG A 60 12.30 8.29 -12.04
C ARG A 60 12.85 8.72 -10.68
N VAL A 61 13.08 7.76 -9.79
CA VAL A 61 13.59 8.02 -8.42
C VAL A 61 15.01 7.53 -8.22
N GLY A 62 15.50 6.59 -9.04
CA GLY A 62 16.88 6.12 -8.97
C GLY A 62 17.14 4.91 -9.87
N GLU A 63 18.35 4.37 -9.74
CA GLU A 63 18.88 3.23 -10.50
C GLU A 63 19.83 2.41 -9.63
N PHE A 64 20.06 1.15 -9.99
CA PHE A 64 21.08 0.31 -9.39
C PHE A 64 21.51 -0.83 -10.34
N GLY A 65 22.61 -1.51 -10.00
CA GLY A 65 23.13 -2.63 -10.78
C GLY A 65 24.07 -2.25 -11.93
N ALA A 66 24.39 -0.96 -12.08
CA ALA A 66 25.35 -0.49 -13.06
C ALA A 66 26.73 -1.16 -12.87
N GLY A 67 27.18 -1.83 -13.92
CA GLY A 67 28.46 -2.56 -13.94
C GLY A 67 28.41 -3.98 -13.34
N ASP A 68 27.33 -4.34 -12.65
CA ASP A 68 27.12 -5.70 -12.11
C ASP A 68 26.23 -6.54 -13.04
N LEU A 69 25.37 -5.90 -13.82
CA LEU A 69 24.48 -6.52 -14.78
C LEU A 69 25.03 -6.33 -16.21
N ASP A 70 24.67 -7.26 -17.09
CA ASP A 70 24.99 -7.28 -18.52
C ASP A 70 23.81 -7.93 -19.24
N PHE A 71 23.06 -7.14 -20.02
CA PHE A 71 21.79 -7.49 -20.67
C PHE A 71 20.75 -8.17 -19.75
N PRO A 72 20.23 -7.47 -18.72
CA PRO A 72 19.24 -8.04 -17.80
C PRO A 72 17.88 -8.32 -18.48
N ASN A 73 17.62 -9.59 -18.82
CA ASN A 73 16.40 -9.99 -19.54
C ASN A 73 15.21 -10.37 -18.64
N GLY A 74 15.37 -10.42 -17.32
CA GLY A 74 14.32 -10.88 -16.41
C GLY A 74 14.48 -10.34 -15.00
N LEU A 75 13.34 -10.06 -14.35
CA LEU A 75 13.27 -9.53 -12.99
C LEU A 75 12.24 -10.32 -12.16
N ALA A 76 12.64 -10.73 -10.96
CA ALA A 76 11.76 -11.34 -9.97
C ALA A 76 11.71 -10.45 -8.72
N ILE A 77 10.51 -10.00 -8.36
CA ILE A 77 10.28 -9.16 -7.18
C ILE A 77 9.46 -9.97 -6.18
N PHE A 78 9.97 -10.10 -4.96
CA PHE A 78 9.26 -10.73 -3.86
C PHE A 78 9.11 -9.72 -2.71
N THR A 79 7.93 -9.70 -2.11
CA THR A 79 7.74 -9.00 -0.85
C THR A 79 8.10 -9.95 0.29
N VAL A 80 9.11 -9.59 1.09
CA VAL A 80 9.52 -10.38 2.27
C VAL A 80 8.54 -10.15 3.43
N PHE A 81 7.96 -8.95 3.52
CA PHE A 81 7.02 -8.59 4.55
C PHE A 81 5.86 -7.80 3.92
N GLY A 82 4.74 -8.48 3.67
CA GLY A 82 3.48 -7.78 3.44
C GLY A 82 3.12 -7.04 4.72
N TYR A 83 3.26 -5.71 4.72
CA TYR A 83 2.65 -4.91 5.78
C TYR A 83 1.15 -5.19 5.73
N ASN A 84 0.64 -5.93 6.71
CA ASN A 84 -0.78 -6.09 6.96
C ASN A 84 -1.29 -4.72 7.40
N TYR A 85 -1.69 -3.89 6.44
CA TYR A 85 -2.42 -2.67 6.72
C TYR A 85 -3.84 -3.09 7.14
N GLN A 86 -4.07 -3.15 8.46
CA GLN A 86 -5.38 -3.28 9.11
C GLN A 86 -6.12 -1.94 9.07
#